data_AF-T1DFD7-F1
#
_entry.id   AF-T1DFD7-F1
#
_cell.length_a   1.000
_cell.length_b   1.000
_cell.length_c   1.000
_cell.angle_alpha   90.00
_cell.angle_beta   90.00
_cell.angle_gamma   90.00
#
_symmetry.space_group_name_H-M   'P 1'
#
loop_
_entity.id
_entity.type
_entity.pdbx_description
1 polymer ?
#
loop_
_entity_poly.entity_id
_entity_poly.type
_entity_poly.pdbx_seq_one_letter_code
_entity_poly.pdbx_strand_id
1 'polypeptide(L)'
;MRQKLVGAEIAKAMTPVETVLKELYLEIVRILGENKSNIQLSSKPPTIIFLMGLQGSGKTTTVAKLAYHFRQSGKRVLMVASDLQRLAAVEQLKVLGEQVGVPVVLPKKCHKGQRICIR
;
A
#
# COMPACT_ATOMS: atom_id res chain seq x y z
N MET A 1 19.76 -21.01 -7.48
CA MET A 1 18.92 -21.59 -8.54
C MET A 1 19.62 -22.71 -9.32
N ARG A 2 20.75 -22.45 -9.99
CA ARG A 2 21.45 -23.45 -10.83
C ARG A 2 21.81 -24.76 -10.09
N GLN A 3 22.29 -24.67 -8.85
CA GLN A 3 22.59 -25.86 -8.03
C GLN A 3 21.34 -26.67 -7.61
N LYS A 4 20.18 -26.01 -7.40
CA LYS A 4 18.91 -26.68 -7.05
C LYS A 4 18.33 -27.47 -8.22
N LEU A 5 18.56 -27.00 -9.45
CA LEU A 5 18.09 -27.63 -10.69
C LEU A 5 18.97 -28.79 -11.15
N VAL A 6 20.25 -28.82 -10.76
CA VAL A 6 21.22 -29.87 -11.17
C VAL A 6 21.04 -31.15 -10.34
N GLY A 7 20.45 -31.07 -9.15
CA GLY A 7 20.21 -32.22 -8.26
C GLY A 7 18.73 -32.54 -8.01
N ALA A 8 17.80 -31.77 -8.59
CA ALA A 8 16.39 -32.12 -8.53
C ALA A 8 16.18 -33.36 -9.41
N GLU A 9 16.07 -34.53 -8.79
CA GLU A 9 15.45 -35.67 -9.44
C GLU A 9 14.15 -35.18 -10.05
N ILE A 10 14.06 -35.27 -11.38
CA ILE A 10 12.86 -34.91 -12.13
C ILE A 10 11.79 -35.85 -11.59
N ALA A 11 10.99 -35.34 -10.64
CA ALA A 11 9.89 -36.10 -10.09
C ALA A 11 9.05 -36.57 -11.28
N LYS A 12 8.85 -37.89 -11.40
CA LYS A 12 8.24 -38.59 -12.56
C LYS A 12 6.88 -38.04 -13.04
N ALA A 13 6.30 -37.07 -12.34
CA ALA A 13 5.01 -36.46 -12.61
C ALA A 13 5.07 -35.08 -13.31
N MET A 14 6.25 -34.45 -13.47
CA MET A 14 6.36 -33.10 -14.04
C MET A 14 7.41 -33.02 -15.15
N THR A 15 7.13 -32.21 -16.18
CA THR A 15 8.08 -31.95 -17.26
C THR A 15 9.26 -31.09 -16.75
N PRO A 16 10.43 -31.16 -17.42
CA PRO A 16 11.58 -30.32 -17.07
C PRO A 16 11.26 -28.81 -17.08
N VAL A 17 10.38 -28.38 -18.00
CA VAL A 17 9.95 -26.97 -18.12
C VAL A 17 9.13 -26.54 -16.90
N GLU A 18 8.19 -27.37 -16.44
CA GLU A 18 7.37 -27.07 -15.27
C GLU A 18 8.20 -27.05 -13.98
N THR A 19 9.22 -27.91 -13.88
CA THR A 19 10.16 -27.91 -12.75
C THR A 19 10.94 -26.58 -12.67
N VAL A 20 11.43 -26.08 -13.80
CA VAL A 20 12.14 -24.79 -13.86
C VAL A 20 11.22 -23.62 -13.49
N LEU A 21 9.99 -23.60 -14.02
CA LEU A 21 8.99 -22.56 -13.71
C LEU A 21 8.63 -22.55 -12.22
N LYS A 22 8.44 -23.73 -11.63
CA LYS A 22 8.13 -23.88 -10.20
C LYS A 22 9.27 -23.34 -9.33
N GLU A 23 10.51 -23.73 -9.61
CA GLU A 23 11.66 -23.24 -8.83
C GLU A 23 11.89 -21.74 -9.00
N LEU A 24 11.68 -21.20 -10.21
CA LEU A 24 11.74 -19.76 -10.43
C LEU A 24 10.67 -19.03 -9.61
N TYR A 25 9.44 -19.52 -9.65
CA TYR A 25 8.33 -18.96 -8.86
C TYR A 25 8.64 -18.97 -7.38
N LEU A 26 9.11 -20.10 -6.84
CA LEU A 26 9.47 -20.23 -5.43
C LEU A 26 10.59 -19.26 -5.03
N GLU A 27 11.60 -19.06 -5.87
CA GLU A 27 12.66 -18.10 -5.57
C GLU A 27 12.15 -16.65 -5.62
N ILE A 28 11.25 -16.31 -6.55
CA ILE A 28 10.61 -14.99 -6.58
C ILE A 28 9.80 -14.76 -5.30
N VAL A 29 8.99 -15.74 -4.87
CA VAL A 29 8.21 -15.66 -3.64
C VAL A 29 9.13 -15.50 -2.43
N ARG A 30 10.21 -16.27 -2.36
CA ARG A 30 11.20 -16.18 -1.28
C ARG A 30 11.85 -14.80 -1.19
N ILE A 31 12.18 -14.19 -2.33
CA ILE A 31 12.79 -12.85 -2.38
C ILE A 31 11.77 -11.76 -2.00
N LEU A 32 10.54 -11.86 -2.50
CA LEU A 32 9.50 -10.85 -2.27
C LEU A 32 8.84 -10.99 -0.89
N GLY A 33 8.98 -12.15 -0.24
CA GLY A 33 8.42 -12.46 1.07
C GLY A 33 7.28 -13.47 0.99
N GLU A 34 7.34 -14.46 1.86
CA GLU A 34 6.37 -15.58 1.90
C GLU A 34 5.09 -15.22 2.67
N ASN A 35 5.15 -14.23 3.55
CA ASN A 35 4.10 -13.94 4.51
C ASN A 35 3.20 -12.78 4.07
N LYS A 36 1.90 -13.05 4.00
CA LYS A 36 0.88 -12.01 3.90
C LYS A 36 0.61 -11.44 5.30
N SER A 37 1.16 -10.27 5.61
CA SER A 37 0.78 -9.53 6.81
C SER A 37 -0.30 -8.52 6.49
N ASN A 38 -1.33 -8.47 7.33
CA ASN A 38 -2.34 -7.42 7.26
C ASN A 38 -1.89 -6.22 8.09
N ILE A 39 -2.40 -5.03 7.77
CA ILE A 39 -2.10 -3.83 8.58
C ILE A 39 -2.75 -4.00 9.96
N GLN A 40 -1.93 -3.99 11.00
CA GLN A 40 -2.42 -4.05 12.37
C GLN A 40 -3.04 -2.69 12.74
N LEU A 41 -4.33 -2.72 13.07
CA LEU A 41 -5.04 -1.54 13.56
C LEU A 41 -4.89 -1.46 15.09
N SER A 42 -4.79 -0.23 15.62
CA SER A 42 -4.73 0.02 17.06
C SER A 42 -5.99 -0.51 17.76
N SER A 43 -5.83 -1.10 18.94
CA SER A 43 -6.93 -1.53 19.80
C SER A 43 -7.79 -0.37 20.28
N LYS A 44 -7.19 0.83 20.41
CA LYS A 44 -7.88 2.08 20.76
C LYS A 44 -7.84 3.04 19.56
N PRO A 45 -8.98 3.37 18.93
CA PRO A 45 -9.03 4.37 17.86
C PRO A 45 -8.55 5.76 18.33
N PRO A 46 -8.00 6.61 17.42
CA PRO A 46 -7.83 6.38 15.99
C PRO A 46 -6.52 5.63 15.64
N THR A 47 -6.52 4.89 14.53
CA THR A 47 -5.28 4.40 13.90
C THR A 47 -4.84 5.39 12.83
N ILE A 48 -3.61 5.88 12.93
CA ILE A 48 -3.04 6.84 11.97
C ILE A 48 -2.07 6.10 11.07
N ILE A 49 -2.34 6.11 9.76
CA ILE A 49 -1.48 5.50 8.75
C ILE A 49 -0.90 6.61 7.89
N PHE A 50 0.42 6.70 7.86
CA PHE A 50 1.14 7.69 7.06
C PHE A 50 1.93 7.00 5.95
N LEU A 51 1.74 7.45 4.70
CA LEU A 51 2.43 6.89 3.54
C LEU A 51 3.62 7.76 3.17
N MET A 52 4.82 7.18 3.26
CA MET A 52 6.10 7.79 2.89
C MET A 52 6.75 7.01 1.74
N GLY A 53 7.62 7.66 0.99
CA GLY A 53 8.32 7.03 -0.15
C GLY A 53 8.69 8.02 -1.24
N LEU A 54 9.35 7.52 -2.27
CA LEU A 54 9.88 8.32 -3.39
C LEU A 54 8.80 9.10 -4.15
N GLN A 55 9.14 10.24 -4.73
CA GLN A 55 8.24 10.95 -5.65
C GLN A 55 7.84 10.02 -6.81
N GLY A 56 6.56 10.02 -7.16
CA GLY A 56 6.05 9.16 -8.23
C GLY A 56 5.73 7.71 -7.83
N SER A 57 6.01 7.27 -6.59
CA SER A 57 5.70 5.90 -6.13
C SER A 57 4.20 5.60 -5.93
N GLY A 58 3.32 6.50 -6.34
CA GLY A 58 1.87 6.30 -6.27
C GLY A 58 1.23 6.52 -4.90
N LYS A 59 1.92 7.15 -3.93
CA LYS A 59 1.43 7.36 -2.55
C LYS A 59 -0.02 7.86 -2.48
N THR A 60 -0.34 8.95 -3.18
CA THR A 60 -1.68 9.56 -3.17
C THR A 60 -2.77 8.59 -3.64
N THR A 61 -2.48 7.84 -4.70
CA THR A 61 -3.39 6.81 -5.22
C THR A 61 -3.52 5.64 -4.25
N THR A 62 -2.41 5.23 -3.62
CA THR A 62 -2.41 4.18 -2.60
C THR A 62 -3.19 4.59 -1.35
N VAL A 63 -3.13 5.86 -0.91
CA VAL A 63 -3.98 6.39 0.17
C VAL A 63 -5.45 6.15 -0.16
N ALA A 64 -5.91 6.52 -1.36
CA ALA A 64 -7.31 6.37 -1.77
C ALA A 64 -7.74 4.90 -1.86
N LYS A 65 -6.89 4.03 -2.42
CA LYS A 65 -7.15 2.58 -2.49
C LYS A 65 -7.26 1.97 -1.09
N LEU A 66 -6.36 2.34 -0.19
CA LEU A 66 -6.36 1.84 1.19
C LEU A 66 -7.59 2.34 1.95
N ALA A 67 -7.96 3.60 1.75
CA ALA A 67 -9.15 4.18 2.35
C ALA A 67 -10.43 3.47 1.89
N TYR A 68 -10.53 3.19 0.58
CA TYR A 68 -11.62 2.40 0.01
C TYR A 68 -11.68 0.99 0.60
N HIS A 69 -10.53 0.30 0.71
CA HIS A 69 -10.45 -1.04 1.29
C HIS A 69 -10.94 -1.09 2.75
N PHE A 70 -10.54 -0.13 3.58
CA PHE A 70 -10.99 -0.06 4.97
C PHE A 70 -12.46 0.35 5.09
N ARG A 71 -12.95 1.25 4.21
CA ARG A 71 -14.37 1.60 4.14
C ARG A 71 -15.23 0.38 3.80
N GLN A 72 -14.83 -0.41 2.80
CA GLN A 72 -15.53 -1.65 2.45
C GLN A 72 -15.52 -2.67 3.61
N SER A 73 -14.45 -2.69 4.40
CA SER A 73 -14.35 -3.49 5.63
C SER A 73 -15.16 -2.92 6.81
N GLY A 74 -16.05 -1.94 6.57
CA GLY A 74 -16.94 -1.35 7.58
C GLY A 74 -16.26 -0.37 8.55
N LYS A 75 -15.03 0.08 8.28
CA LYS A 75 -14.34 1.05 9.14
C LYS A 75 -14.73 2.48 8.79
N ARG A 76 -14.75 3.35 9.80
CA ARG A 76 -14.82 4.80 9.59
C ARG A 76 -13.43 5.31 9.22
N VAL A 77 -13.29 5.84 8.01
CA VAL A 77 -12.02 6.29 7.44
C VAL A 77 -12.10 7.78 7.14
N LEU A 78 -10.98 8.47 7.36
CA LEU A 78 -10.77 9.86 7.03
C LEU A 78 -9.44 9.99 6.30
N MET A 79 -9.42 10.67 5.16
CA MET A 79 -8.18 11.01 4.46
C MET A 79 -7.75 12.42 4.80
N VAL A 80 -6.45 12.67 4.81
CA VAL A 80 -5.89 13.99 5.14
C VAL A 80 -4.89 14.38 4.06
N ALA A 81 -5.07 15.57 3.48
CA ALA A 81 -4.12 16.11 2.52
C ALA A 81 -2.94 16.76 3.25
N SER A 82 -1.83 16.00 3.35
CA SER A 82 -0.58 16.45 3.99
C SER A 82 0.52 16.84 3.01
N ASP A 83 0.33 16.60 1.71
CA ASP A 83 1.28 16.98 0.64
C ASP A 83 0.99 18.42 0.17
N LEU A 84 1.58 19.40 0.87
CA LEU A 84 1.44 20.82 0.59
C LEU A 84 2.47 21.37 -0.39
N GLN A 85 3.48 20.58 -0.75
CA GLN A 85 4.60 21.05 -1.57
C GLN A 85 4.38 20.77 -3.04
N ARG A 86 3.68 19.67 -3.37
CA ARG A 86 3.38 19.31 -4.75
C ARG A 86 2.12 20.05 -5.23
N LEU A 87 2.24 20.69 -6.39
CA LEU A 87 1.12 21.39 -7.03
C LEU A 87 -0.07 20.45 -7.23
N ALA A 88 -1.28 20.95 -6.93
CA ALA A 88 -2.55 20.25 -7.06
C ALA A 88 -2.67 18.91 -6.28
N ALA A 89 -1.74 18.58 -5.37
CA ALA A 89 -1.82 17.33 -4.61
C ALA A 89 -3.06 17.25 -3.71
N VAL A 90 -3.45 18.40 -3.15
CA VAL A 90 -4.67 18.55 -2.34
C VAL A 90 -5.92 18.28 -3.19
N GLU A 91 -6.02 18.91 -4.37
CA GLU A 91 -7.16 18.69 -5.28
C GLU A 91 -7.20 17.26 -5.82
N GLN A 92 -6.04 16.68 -6.13
CA GLN A 92 -5.96 15.27 -6.54
C GLN A 92 -6.54 14.35 -5.46
N LEU A 93 -6.17 14.56 -4.19
CA LEU A 93 -6.69 13.74 -3.10
C LEU A 93 -8.18 13.96 -2.89
N LYS A 94 -8.68 15.18 -3.09
CA LYS A 94 -10.10 15.51 -3.02
C LYS A 94 -10.92 14.75 -4.08
N VAL A 95 -10.50 14.80 -5.35
CA VAL A 95 -11.14 14.05 -6.43
C VAL A 95 -11.15 12.56 -6.14
N LEU A 96 -10.02 12.00 -5.70
CA LEU A 96 -9.95 10.59 -5.31
C LEU A 96 -10.89 10.27 -4.14
N GLY A 97 -11.00 11.16 -3.16
CA GLY A 97 -11.89 10.99 -2.02
C GLY A 97 -13.37 10.99 -2.37
N GLU A 98 -13.77 11.87 -3.28
CA GLU A 98 -15.12 11.87 -3.86
C GLU A 98 -15.41 10.56 -4.60
N GLN A 99 -14.46 10.08 -5.41
CA GLN A 99 -14.59 8.81 -6.13
C GLN A 99 -14.75 7.59 -5.20
N VAL A 100 -13.99 7.54 -4.11
CA VAL A 100 -14.06 6.41 -3.16
C VAL A 100 -15.08 6.62 -2.04
N GLY A 101 -15.79 7.75 -2.02
CA GLY A 101 -16.77 8.12 -0.99
C GLY A 101 -16.19 8.20 0.42
N VAL A 102 -14.96 8.70 0.56
CA VAL A 102 -14.28 8.89 1.86
C VAL A 102 -14.01 10.38 2.07
N PRO A 103 -14.37 10.96 3.24
CA PRO A 103 -14.14 12.37 3.51
C PRO A 103 -12.65 12.71 3.51
N VAL A 104 -12.31 13.88 2.97
CA VAL A 104 -10.94 14.41 2.92
C VAL A 104 -10.85 15.68 3.75
N VAL A 105 -9.95 15.70 4.72
CA VAL A 105 -9.59 16.92 5.44
C VAL A 105 -8.56 17.68 4.63
N LEU A 106 -8.92 18.92 4.30
CA LEU A 106 -8.02 19.87 3.68
C LEU A 106 -7.23 20.62 4.75
N PRO A 107 -5.93 20.84 4.55
CA PRO A 107 -5.09 21.54 5.49
C PRO A 107 -5.54 23.00 5.63
N LYS A 108 -5.87 23.41 6.86
CA LYS A 108 -6.10 24.82 7.20
C LYS A 108 -4.78 25.47 7.62
N LYS A 109 -4.60 26.76 7.31
CA LYS A 109 -3.52 27.57 7.91
C LYS A 109 -3.72 27.58 9.42
N CYS A 110 -2.72 27.08 10.15
CA CYS A 110 -2.72 27.04 11.60
C CYS A 110 -1.76 28.07 12.18
N HIS A 111 -1.94 28.41 13.47
CA HIS A 111 -1.06 29.37 14.15
C HIS A 111 0.40 28.90 14.23
N LYS A 112 1.30 29.88 14.38
CA LYS A 112 2.77 29.82 14.25
C LYS A 112 3.39 28.45 14.55
N GLY A 113 4.03 27.85 13.54
CA GLY A 113 4.90 26.66 13.66
C GLY A 113 4.33 25.35 13.08
N GLN A 114 3.02 25.25 12.86
CA GLN A 114 2.40 24.06 12.28
C GLN A 114 1.94 24.30 10.83
N ARG A 115 2.38 23.43 9.92
CA ARG A 115 1.99 23.48 8.50
C ARG A 115 0.65 22.81 8.22
N ILE A 116 0.17 21.92 9.08
CA ILE A 116 -1.08 21.17 8.91
C ILE A 116 -1.81 21.12 10.27
N CYS A 117 -3.07 21.55 10.29
CA CYS A 117 -3.96 21.35 11.43
C CYS A 117 -5.23 20.63 11.00
N ILE A 118 -5.53 19.56 11.73
CA ILE A 118 -6.71 18.71 11.61
C ILE A 118 -7.48 18.95 12.91
N ARG A 119 -8.68 19.52 12.84
CA ARG A 119 -9.51 19.80 14.01
C ARG A 119 -10.51 18.68 14.22
#